data_AF-A0A819BRW4-F1
#
_entry.id   AF-A0A819BRW4-F1
#
_cell.length_a   1.000
_cell.length_b   1.000
_cell.length_c   1.000
_cell.angle_alpha   90.00
_cell.angle_beta   90.00
_cell.angle_gamma   90.00
#
_symmetry.space_group_name_H-M   'P 1'
#
loop_
_entity.id
_entity.type
_entity.pdbx_description
1 polymer ?
#
loop_
_entity_poly.entity_id
_entity_poly.type
_entity_poly.pdbx_seq_one_letter_code
_entity_poly.pdbx_strand_id
1 'polypeptide(L)'
;MTDTESSHQKPYINGTVSSKNEQKATLNSIVIQGKDLTLEQLAHIARHYCNAELSSDVNISSRMEESVTIIDEIVNGSQPLYGVTSLFGGLANRLVCREFAEELQNNLVRAHKTGAGSTMPLESIRAAMILRVNAHLIGASGIRQLWDERLVRFVSEGVTPLVPEFGSIGASGDLVPLSYIASAISGQDERLRVDFRGETISAPEALRSLGYETKRFNPKEGLAMLNGTSVMTASASLACYDLYTLMAATLHIHAMVLQALTASNQPFHPFLQKIKGHQGQVNNKIFDVTLLDTQIN
;
A
#
# COMPACT_ATOMS: atom_id res chain seq x y z
N MET A 1 4.12 50.02 11.63
CA MET A 1 4.07 49.08 12.77
C MET A 1 3.81 47.71 12.19
N THR A 2 4.92 46.98 12.00
CA THR A 2 5.10 45.53 11.80
C THR A 2 4.04 44.76 11.00
N ASP A 3 4.36 44.60 9.73
CA ASP A 3 3.97 43.47 8.88
C ASP A 3 4.38 42.13 9.52
N THR A 4 3.47 41.16 9.51
CA THR A 4 3.80 39.75 9.74
C THR A 4 3.33 38.97 8.52
N GLU A 5 4.29 38.59 7.67
CA GLU A 5 4.09 37.68 6.56
C GLU A 5 3.75 36.28 7.09
N SER A 6 2.51 35.85 6.90
CA SER A 6 2.08 34.47 7.05
C SER A 6 2.43 33.69 5.78
N SER A 7 3.42 32.81 5.88
CA SER A 7 3.81 31.86 4.85
C SER A 7 2.71 30.82 4.61
N HIS A 8 1.80 31.09 3.67
CA HIS A 8 0.89 30.07 3.16
C HIS A 8 1.53 29.34 1.97
N GLN A 9 1.87 28.06 2.19
CA GLN A 9 2.14 27.10 1.13
C GLN A 9 0.95 27.06 0.16
N LYS A 10 1.20 27.40 -1.10
CA LYS A 10 0.25 27.23 -2.20
C LYS A 10 0.08 25.72 -2.49
N PRO A 11 -1.15 25.17 -2.53
CA PRO A 11 -1.36 23.85 -3.09
C PRO A 11 -1.31 23.96 -4.63
N TYR A 12 -0.45 23.14 -5.22
CA TYR A 12 -0.19 22.99 -6.64
C TYR A 12 -1.46 22.64 -7.42
N ILE A 13 -1.95 23.57 -8.26
CA ILE A 13 -2.70 23.25 -9.49
C ILE A 13 -2.32 24.31 -10.53
N ASN A 14 -1.32 24.04 -11.35
CA ASN A 14 -1.12 24.72 -12.63
C ASN A 14 -1.22 23.66 -13.73
N GLY A 15 -2.45 23.38 -14.17
CA GLY A 15 -2.72 22.59 -15.35
C GLY A 15 -2.72 23.48 -16.59
N THR A 16 -1.54 23.74 -17.15
CA THR A 16 -1.42 24.22 -18.54
C THR A 16 -1.49 23.00 -19.45
N VAL A 17 -2.48 22.97 -20.34
CA VAL A 17 -2.60 21.97 -21.40
C VAL A 17 -1.44 22.19 -22.38
N SER A 18 -0.30 21.55 -22.14
CA SER A 18 0.79 21.45 -23.12
C SER A 18 0.59 20.22 -24.01
N SER A 19 1.05 20.34 -25.24
CA SER A 19 0.77 19.49 -26.39
C SER A 19 1.01 17.98 -26.15
N LYS A 20 0.15 17.16 -26.76
CA LYS A 20 0.13 15.68 -26.66
C LYS A 20 1.42 14.95 -27.11
N ASN A 21 2.46 15.65 -27.53
CA ASN A 21 3.74 15.08 -27.96
C ASN A 21 4.93 15.39 -27.01
N GLU A 22 4.71 16.14 -25.91
CA GLU A 22 5.75 16.42 -24.89
C GLU A 22 5.57 15.63 -23.58
N GLN A 23 4.43 14.94 -23.38
CA GLN A 23 4.16 14.09 -22.21
C GLN A 23 4.70 12.65 -22.34
N LYS A 24 5.77 12.46 -23.11
CA LYS A 24 6.53 11.21 -23.15
C LYS A 24 7.92 11.40 -22.54
N ALA A 25 7.97 12.17 -21.44
CA ALA A 25 9.15 12.40 -20.63
C ALA A 25 8.89 11.90 -19.19
N THR A 26 9.59 10.81 -18.84
CA THR A 26 10.01 10.46 -17.47
C THR A 26 8.96 10.52 -16.35
N LEU A 27 8.13 9.49 -16.21
CA LEU A 27 7.82 9.03 -14.85
C LEU A 27 9.08 8.30 -14.36
N ASN A 28 9.97 9.07 -13.75
CA ASN A 28 11.09 8.52 -12.98
C ASN A 28 10.56 7.48 -12.00
N SER A 29 11.33 6.41 -11.81
CA SER A 29 11.08 5.37 -10.80
C SER A 29 10.53 5.95 -9.49
N ILE A 30 9.49 5.34 -8.93
CA ILE A 30 8.93 5.73 -7.64
C ILE A 30 9.78 5.10 -6.54
N VAL A 31 10.47 5.94 -5.79
CA VAL A 31 11.35 5.51 -4.70
C VAL A 31 10.54 5.22 -3.43
N ILE A 32 10.64 3.99 -2.92
CA ILE A 32 10.04 3.55 -1.65
C ILE A 32 11.07 3.73 -0.54
N GLN A 33 10.73 4.55 0.45
CA GLN A 33 11.69 5.03 1.46
C GLN A 33 11.16 5.02 2.91
N GLY A 34 9.98 4.43 3.12
CA GLY A 34 9.35 4.28 4.43
C GLY A 34 8.41 5.42 4.85
N LYS A 35 8.17 6.38 3.97
CA LYS A 35 7.32 7.55 4.19
C LYS A 35 6.88 8.18 2.87
N ASP A 36 5.92 9.09 2.95
CA ASP A 36 5.52 10.00 1.86
C ASP A 36 5.03 9.33 0.57
N LEU A 37 4.58 8.07 0.62
CA LEU A 37 3.97 7.39 -0.52
C LEU A 37 2.52 7.86 -0.71
N THR A 38 2.24 8.49 -1.85
CA THR A 38 0.93 9.06 -2.16
C THR A 38 -0.04 8.02 -2.75
N LEU A 39 -1.35 8.31 -2.69
CA LEU A 39 -2.39 7.48 -3.32
C LEU A 39 -2.16 7.32 -4.84
N GLU A 40 -1.76 8.40 -5.51
CA GLU A 40 -1.48 8.40 -6.95
C GLU A 40 -0.30 7.51 -7.29
N GLN A 41 0.84 7.67 -6.59
CA GLN A 41 2.01 6.80 -6.78
C GLN A 41 1.67 5.33 -6.55
N LEU A 42 0.94 5.02 -5.47
CA LEU A 42 0.53 3.66 -5.16
C LEU A 42 -0.38 3.08 -6.26
N ALA A 43 -1.37 3.85 -6.74
CA ALA A 43 -2.26 3.44 -7.83
C ALA A 43 -1.49 3.22 -9.14
N HIS A 44 -0.51 4.07 -9.45
CA HIS A 44 0.33 3.94 -10.64
C HIS A 44 1.20 2.69 -10.61
N ILE A 45 1.79 2.36 -9.46
CA ILE A 45 2.52 1.09 -9.30
C ILE A 45 1.55 -0.09 -9.45
N ALA A 46 0.43 -0.05 -8.74
CA ALA A 46 -0.52 -1.16 -8.65
C ALA A 46 -1.28 -1.45 -9.95
N ARG A 47 -1.63 -0.43 -10.75
CA ARG A 47 -2.48 -0.59 -11.95
C ARG A 47 -1.73 -0.43 -13.26
N HIS A 48 -0.64 0.34 -13.26
CA HIS A 48 0.09 0.70 -14.47
C HIS A 48 1.51 0.15 -14.49
N TYR A 49 1.88 -0.67 -13.50
CA TYR A 49 3.21 -1.27 -13.37
C TYR A 49 4.33 -0.21 -13.46
N CYS A 50 4.07 0.98 -12.92
CA CYS A 50 5.09 2.01 -12.81
C CYS A 50 6.26 1.46 -11.97
N ASN A 51 7.49 1.68 -12.43
CA ASN A 51 8.67 1.15 -11.76
C ASN A 51 8.75 1.67 -10.32
N ALA A 52 8.98 0.76 -9.38
CA ALA A 52 9.21 1.05 -7.98
C ALA A 52 10.59 0.54 -7.60
N GLU A 53 11.34 1.34 -6.85
CA GLU A 53 12.69 1.00 -6.40
C GLU A 53 12.82 1.29 -4.90
N LEU A 54 13.60 0.46 -4.20
CA LEU A 54 13.97 0.77 -2.84
C LEU A 54 14.93 1.96 -2.84
N SER A 55 14.77 2.85 -1.87
CA SER A 55 15.72 3.93 -1.64
C SER A 55 17.12 3.39 -1.39
N SER A 56 18.11 4.00 -2.04
CA SER A 56 19.53 3.75 -1.83
C SER A 56 20.13 4.52 -0.65
N ASP A 57 19.30 5.16 0.18
CA ASP A 57 19.74 5.87 1.38
C ASP A 57 20.27 4.88 2.42
N VAL A 58 21.59 4.95 2.66
CA VAL A 58 22.32 4.08 3.60
C VAL A 58 21.73 4.13 5.00
N ASN A 59 21.13 5.25 5.42
CA ASN A 59 20.50 5.35 6.74
C ASN A 59 19.28 4.44 6.87
N ILE A 60 18.62 4.08 5.76
CA ILE A 60 17.50 3.13 5.74
C ILE A 60 18.00 1.72 5.95
N SER A 61 19.03 1.31 5.20
CA SER A 61 19.63 0.00 5.36
C SER A 61 20.27 -0.18 6.75
N SER A 62 20.94 0.85 7.29
CA SER A 62 21.54 0.82 8.64
C SER A 62 20.50 0.54 9.72
N ARG A 63 19.40 1.31 9.77
CA ARG A 63 18.35 1.10 10.79
C ARG A 63 17.63 -0.23 10.64
N MET A 64 17.49 -0.75 9.41
CA MET A 64 16.93 -2.07 9.15
C MET A 64 17.83 -3.17 9.74
N GLU A 65 19.15 -3.07 9.51
CA GLU A 65 20.14 -4.00 10.04
C GLU A 65 20.25 -3.93 11.56
N GLU A 66 20.21 -2.73 12.15
CA GLU A 66 20.13 -2.52 13.60
C GLU A 66 18.88 -3.19 14.19
N SER A 67 17.73 -3.05 13.53
CA SER A 67 16.47 -3.69 13.94
C SER A 67 16.57 -5.22 13.96
N VAL A 68 17.24 -5.81 12.96
CA VAL A 68 17.50 -7.26 12.91
C VAL A 68 18.46 -7.69 14.01
N THR A 69 19.55 -6.93 14.22
CA THR A 69 20.54 -7.20 15.28
C THR A 69 19.91 -7.24 16.67
N ILE A 70 18.99 -6.30 16.96
CA ILE A 70 18.26 -6.29 18.24
C ILE A 70 17.42 -7.55 18.41
N ILE A 71 16.77 -8.05 17.36
CA ILE A 71 16.01 -9.31 17.43
C ILE A 71 16.95 -10.48 17.71
N ASP A 72 18.09 -10.55 17.04
CA ASP A 72 19.07 -11.61 17.26
C ASP A 72 19.60 -11.60 18.70
N GLU A 73 19.89 -10.42 19.27
CA GLU A 73 20.28 -10.28 20.68
C GLU A 73 19.19 -10.78 21.64
N ILE A 74 17.92 -10.43 21.40
CA ILE A 74 16.80 -10.86 22.23
C ILE A 74 16.60 -12.37 22.15
N VAL A 75 16.68 -12.95 20.96
CA VAL A 75 16.57 -14.41 20.72
C VAL A 75 17.70 -15.17 21.42
N ASN A 76 18.89 -14.57 21.51
CA ASN A 76 20.06 -15.16 22.14
C ASN A 76 20.11 -14.91 23.66
N GLY A 77 19.34 -13.95 24.17
CA GLY A 77 19.23 -13.59 25.57
C GLY A 77 18.13 -14.37 26.32
N SER A 78 17.78 -13.87 27.50
CA SER A 78 16.73 -14.43 28.36
C SER A 78 15.44 -13.61 28.38
N GLN A 79 15.37 -12.52 27.61
CA GLN A 79 14.23 -11.62 27.62
C GLN A 79 13.06 -12.20 26.80
N PRO A 80 11.86 -12.36 27.40
CA PRO A 80 10.69 -12.80 26.64
C PRO A 80 10.23 -11.69 25.69
N LEU A 81 9.94 -12.06 24.44
CA LEU A 81 9.41 -11.19 23.41
C LEU A 81 8.28 -11.88 22.65
N TYR A 82 7.13 -11.21 22.60
CA TYR A 82 5.91 -11.70 21.96
C TYR A 82 6.14 -12.15 20.51
N GLY A 83 5.73 -13.37 20.19
CA GLY A 83 5.82 -13.91 18.84
C GLY A 83 7.25 -14.11 18.33
N VAL A 84 8.25 -14.02 19.22
CA VAL A 84 9.66 -14.30 18.93
C VAL A 84 10.16 -15.40 19.86
N THR A 85 10.09 -15.20 21.17
CA THR A 85 10.39 -16.20 22.21
C THR A 85 9.15 -16.64 22.99
N SER A 86 7.96 -16.25 22.51
CA SER A 86 6.67 -16.79 22.93
C SER A 86 5.73 -17.01 21.74
N LEU A 87 4.65 -17.75 21.93
CA LEU A 87 3.62 -17.96 20.90
C LEU A 87 2.77 -16.69 20.66
N PHE A 88 1.71 -16.83 19.87
CA PHE A 88 0.87 -15.73 19.38
C PHE A 88 -0.52 -15.73 20.03
N GLY A 89 -1.18 -14.57 20.02
CA GLY A 89 -2.59 -14.43 20.40
C GLY A 89 -2.92 -15.00 21.78
N GLY A 90 -3.95 -15.82 21.86
CA GLY A 90 -4.37 -16.46 23.12
C GLY A 90 -3.35 -17.41 23.75
N LEU A 91 -2.26 -17.75 23.04
CA LEU A 91 -1.17 -18.58 23.54
C LEU A 91 0.10 -17.78 23.87
N ALA A 92 0.05 -16.45 23.84
CA ALA A 92 1.20 -15.56 24.06
C ALA A 92 1.99 -15.82 25.36
N ASN A 93 1.35 -16.44 26.36
CA ASN A 93 1.95 -16.82 27.64
C ASN A 93 2.80 -18.11 27.58
N ARG A 94 2.86 -18.79 26.43
CA ARG A 94 3.68 -19.98 26.22
C ARG A 94 5.03 -19.58 25.62
N LEU A 95 6.10 -19.86 26.35
CA LEU A 95 7.47 -19.59 25.90
C LEU A 95 7.91 -20.61 24.83
N VAL A 96 8.79 -20.16 23.95
CA VAL A 96 9.38 -20.96 22.86
C VAL A 96 10.89 -20.95 23.05
N CYS A 97 11.50 -22.13 23.06
CA CYS A 97 12.95 -22.25 23.13
C CYS A 97 13.59 -21.69 21.85
N ARG A 98 14.79 -21.13 22.00
CA ARG A 98 15.53 -20.45 20.92
C ARG A 98 15.67 -21.32 19.66
N GLU A 99 15.87 -22.62 19.82
CA GLU A 99 16.07 -23.57 18.73
C GLU A 99 14.83 -23.70 17.82
N PHE A 100 13.65 -23.34 18.34
CA PHE A 100 12.39 -23.34 17.60
C PHE A 100 11.95 -21.96 17.11
N ALA A 101 12.70 -20.89 17.41
CA ALA A 101 12.30 -19.52 17.07
C ALA A 101 12.16 -19.31 15.55
N GLU A 102 12.99 -19.97 14.74
CA GLU A 102 12.87 -19.94 13.27
C GLU A 102 11.65 -20.75 12.79
N GLU A 103 11.49 -21.97 13.28
CA GLU A 103 10.38 -22.84 12.89
C GLU A 103 9.02 -22.24 13.29
N LEU A 104 8.97 -21.51 14.41
CA LEU A 104 7.81 -20.73 14.83
C LEU A 104 7.34 -19.74 13.75
N GLN A 105 8.25 -19.00 13.12
CA GLN A 105 7.90 -18.01 12.10
C GLN A 105 7.40 -18.66 10.80
N ASN A 106 8.06 -19.75 10.38
CA ASN A 106 7.67 -20.45 9.16
C ASN A 106 6.32 -21.18 9.35
N ASN A 107 6.07 -21.73 10.54
CA ASN A 107 4.77 -22.30 10.88
C ASN A 107 3.68 -21.25 11.05
N LEU A 108 4.00 -20.04 11.53
CA LEU A 108 3.04 -18.94 11.56
C LEU A 108 2.49 -18.66 10.16
N VAL A 109 3.36 -18.53 9.14
CA VAL A 109 2.95 -18.30 7.75
C VAL A 109 2.08 -19.45 7.23
N ARG A 110 2.49 -20.71 7.48
CA ARG A 110 1.71 -21.88 7.03
C ARG A 110 0.33 -21.94 7.70
N ALA A 111 0.28 -21.71 9.01
CA ALA A 111 -0.94 -21.86 9.81
C ALA A 111 -1.99 -20.76 9.54
N HIS A 112 -1.59 -19.57 9.10
CA HIS A 112 -2.51 -18.47 8.82
C HIS A 112 -3.03 -18.45 7.39
N LYS A 113 -2.60 -19.39 6.55
CA LYS A 113 -3.07 -19.52 5.18
C LYS A 113 -4.44 -20.23 5.13
N THR A 114 -5.43 -19.58 5.73
CA THR A 114 -6.80 -20.10 5.93
C THR A 114 -7.84 -19.26 5.19
N GLY A 115 -7.41 -18.52 4.17
CA GLY A 115 -8.28 -17.66 3.37
C GLY A 115 -9.28 -18.43 2.52
N ALA A 116 -10.43 -17.82 2.23
CA ALA A 116 -11.52 -18.40 1.44
C ALA A 116 -12.13 -17.37 0.48
N GLY A 117 -13.02 -17.84 -0.40
CA GLY A 117 -13.70 -17.00 -1.40
C GLY A 117 -12.90 -16.83 -2.69
N SER A 118 -13.29 -15.82 -3.46
CA SER A 118 -12.66 -15.49 -4.73
C SER A 118 -11.27 -14.90 -4.51
N THR A 119 -10.45 -14.88 -5.55
CA THR A 119 -9.18 -14.15 -5.52
C THR A 119 -9.44 -12.64 -5.46
N MET A 120 -8.75 -11.95 -4.55
CA MET A 120 -8.76 -10.48 -4.46
C MET A 120 -8.24 -9.86 -5.77
N PRO A 121 -8.66 -8.62 -6.10
CA PRO A 121 -8.10 -7.89 -7.23
C PRO A 121 -6.57 -7.82 -7.16
N LEU A 122 -5.90 -8.16 -8.26
CA LEU A 122 -4.45 -8.27 -8.29
C LEU A 122 -3.77 -6.91 -8.00
N GLU A 123 -4.38 -5.79 -8.41
CA GLU A 123 -3.88 -4.45 -8.07
C GLU A 123 -3.87 -4.20 -6.56
N SER A 124 -4.86 -4.70 -5.81
CA SER A 124 -4.88 -4.57 -4.35
C SER A 124 -3.73 -5.34 -3.71
N ILE A 125 -3.38 -6.52 -4.25
CA ILE A 125 -2.24 -7.31 -3.75
C ILE A 125 -0.90 -6.65 -4.08
N ARG A 126 -0.72 -6.13 -5.31
CA ARG A 126 0.48 -5.36 -5.67
C ARG A 126 0.64 -4.12 -4.79
N ALA A 127 -0.43 -3.36 -4.57
CA ALA A 127 -0.43 -2.23 -3.64
C ALA A 127 -0.07 -2.67 -2.21
N ALA A 128 -0.62 -3.79 -1.73
CA ALA A 128 -0.34 -4.29 -0.38
C ALA A 128 1.13 -4.69 -0.20
N MET A 129 1.76 -5.27 -1.23
CA MET A 129 3.18 -5.59 -1.23
C MET A 129 4.04 -4.33 -1.08
N ILE A 130 3.74 -3.27 -1.85
CA ILE A 130 4.46 -1.98 -1.76
C ILE A 130 4.23 -1.30 -0.41
N LEU A 131 3.01 -1.31 0.12
CA LEU A 131 2.72 -0.76 1.45
C LEU A 131 3.44 -1.52 2.55
N ARG A 132 3.55 -2.85 2.43
CA ARG A 132 4.29 -3.68 3.38
C ARG A 132 5.79 -3.36 3.36
N VAL A 133 6.38 -3.18 2.18
CA VAL A 133 7.75 -2.69 1.99
C VAL A 133 7.92 -1.34 2.67
N ASN A 134 7.06 -0.37 2.35
CA ASN A 134 7.14 0.98 2.90
C ASN A 134 7.07 0.94 4.45
N ALA A 135 6.21 0.10 5.03
CA ALA A 135 6.16 -0.04 6.49
C ALA A 135 7.43 -0.71 7.08
N HIS A 136 8.08 -1.64 6.38
CA HIS A 136 9.33 -2.24 6.85
C HIS A 136 10.48 -1.22 6.87
N LEU A 137 10.64 -0.42 5.82
CA LEU A 137 11.73 0.57 5.68
C LEU A 137 11.77 1.64 6.78
N ILE A 138 10.78 1.70 7.67
CA ILE A 138 10.85 2.47 8.92
C ILE A 138 11.98 1.95 9.83
N GLY A 139 12.39 0.67 9.72
CA GLY A 139 13.49 0.10 10.50
C GLY A 139 13.08 -0.36 11.91
N ALA A 140 11.80 -0.70 12.11
CA ALA A 140 11.26 -1.09 13.42
C ALA A 140 10.60 -2.47 13.43
N SER A 141 10.82 -3.27 12.38
CA SER A 141 10.11 -4.54 12.18
C SER A 141 10.94 -5.79 12.51
N GLY A 142 12.28 -5.66 12.62
CA GLY A 142 13.18 -6.79 12.83
C GLY A 142 13.16 -7.79 11.67
N ILE A 143 13.16 -7.28 10.43
CA ILE A 143 13.08 -8.07 9.20
C ILE A 143 14.23 -7.69 8.26
N ARG A 144 14.82 -8.66 7.58
CA ARG A 144 15.90 -8.41 6.61
C ARG A 144 15.35 -7.72 5.35
N GLN A 145 16.11 -6.75 4.84
CA GLN A 145 15.79 -5.98 3.63
C GLN A 145 15.61 -6.86 2.38
N LEU A 146 16.18 -8.07 2.35
CA LEU A 146 16.01 -9.02 1.24
C LEU A 146 14.53 -9.33 0.92
N TRP A 147 13.65 -9.31 1.93
CA TRP A 147 12.23 -9.58 1.74
C TRP A 147 11.55 -8.40 1.04
N ASP A 148 11.99 -7.19 1.36
CA ASP A 148 11.53 -5.97 0.70
C ASP A 148 11.99 -5.92 -0.76
N GLU A 149 13.24 -6.31 -1.02
CA GLU A 149 13.78 -6.45 -2.37
C GLU A 149 12.96 -7.45 -3.20
N ARG A 150 12.63 -8.61 -2.63
CA ARG A 150 11.79 -9.62 -3.29
C ARG A 150 10.38 -9.10 -3.58
N LEU A 151 9.76 -8.39 -2.63
CA LEU A 151 8.42 -7.81 -2.82
C LEU A 151 8.41 -6.78 -3.95
N VAL A 152 9.37 -5.84 -3.95
CA VAL A 152 9.52 -4.86 -5.03
C VAL A 152 9.77 -5.57 -6.36
N ARG A 153 10.67 -6.55 -6.39
CA ARG A 153 10.98 -7.32 -7.60
C ARG A 153 9.76 -8.07 -8.15
N PHE A 154 8.95 -8.69 -7.29
CA PHE A 154 7.69 -9.33 -7.71
C PHE A 154 6.77 -8.33 -8.40
N VAL A 155 6.56 -7.15 -7.81
CA VAL A 155 5.70 -6.12 -8.41
C VAL A 155 6.27 -5.63 -9.75
N SER A 156 7.56 -5.30 -9.80
CA SER A 156 8.22 -4.78 -11.01
C SER A 156 8.25 -5.79 -12.14
N GLU A 157 8.30 -7.10 -11.84
CA GLU A 157 8.31 -8.15 -12.86
C GLU A 157 6.91 -8.65 -13.22
N GLY A 158 5.87 -8.20 -12.51
CA GLY A 158 4.48 -8.57 -12.76
C GLY A 158 4.07 -9.92 -12.16
N VAL A 159 4.68 -10.30 -11.05
CA VAL A 159 4.31 -11.47 -10.23
C VAL A 159 3.42 -11.01 -9.08
N THR A 160 2.19 -11.52 -9.01
CA THR A 160 1.21 -11.17 -7.96
C THR A 160 0.65 -12.44 -7.31
N PRO A 161 0.80 -12.65 -5.98
CA PRO A 161 0.19 -13.78 -5.30
C PRO A 161 -1.33 -13.86 -5.45
N LEU A 162 -1.87 -15.05 -5.66
CA LEU A 162 -3.32 -15.26 -5.64
C LEU A 162 -3.79 -15.37 -4.19
N VAL A 163 -4.46 -14.33 -3.71
CA VAL A 163 -4.88 -14.19 -2.31
C VAL A 163 -6.41 -14.26 -2.23
N PRO A 164 -7.01 -15.15 -1.42
CA PRO A 164 -8.46 -15.18 -1.22
C PRO A 164 -8.99 -13.93 -0.49
N GLU A 165 -10.22 -13.53 -0.81
CA GLU A 165 -10.85 -12.30 -0.31
C GLU A 165 -11.32 -12.35 1.15
N PHE A 166 -11.62 -13.55 1.70
CA PHE A 166 -12.06 -13.71 3.08
C PHE A 166 -10.96 -14.28 3.97
N GLY A 167 -10.88 -13.78 5.21
CA GLY A 167 -10.04 -14.34 6.26
C GLY A 167 -9.43 -13.31 7.22
N SER A 168 -9.27 -12.05 6.79
CA SER A 168 -8.87 -10.95 7.68
C SER A 168 -10.09 -10.40 8.43
N ILE A 169 -9.93 -10.11 9.72
CA ILE A 169 -10.89 -9.37 10.55
C ILE A 169 -10.44 -7.92 10.82
N GLY A 170 -9.27 -7.53 10.30
CA GLY A 170 -8.73 -6.18 10.42
C GLY A 170 -8.35 -5.68 11.82
N ALA A 171 -8.26 -6.55 12.83
CA ALA A 171 -8.05 -6.14 14.22
C ALA A 171 -6.57 -6.12 14.69
N SER A 172 -5.72 -7.02 14.19
CA SER A 172 -4.31 -7.16 14.61
C SER A 172 -3.40 -7.49 13.42
N GLY A 173 -3.68 -6.79 12.31
CA GLY A 173 -3.06 -7.03 11.01
C GLY A 173 -3.87 -7.94 10.10
N ASP A 174 -3.53 -7.85 8.82
CA ASP A 174 -4.09 -8.61 7.71
C ASP A 174 -3.43 -10.00 7.62
N LEU A 175 -3.43 -10.73 8.75
CA LEU A 175 -2.64 -11.95 8.95
C LEU A 175 -2.87 -12.99 7.84
N VAL A 176 -4.14 -13.27 7.52
CA VAL A 176 -4.49 -14.27 6.51
C VAL A 176 -3.99 -13.86 5.12
N PRO A 177 -4.40 -12.72 4.53
CA PRO A 177 -3.94 -12.38 3.18
C PRO A 177 -2.42 -12.11 3.10
N LEU A 178 -1.80 -11.52 4.15
CA LEU A 178 -0.34 -11.36 4.18
C LEU A 178 0.40 -12.69 4.32
N SER A 179 -0.21 -13.75 4.86
CA SER A 179 0.38 -15.10 4.87
C SER A 179 0.52 -15.69 3.47
N TYR A 180 -0.43 -15.41 2.56
CA TYR A 180 -0.32 -15.82 1.16
C TYR A 180 0.84 -15.08 0.47
N ILE A 181 0.98 -13.77 0.70
CA ILE A 181 2.09 -12.96 0.17
C ILE A 181 3.44 -13.48 0.72
N ALA A 182 3.56 -13.69 2.03
CA ALA A 182 4.77 -14.22 2.66
C ALA A 182 5.11 -15.65 2.16
N SER A 183 4.10 -16.50 1.98
CA SER A 183 4.27 -17.84 1.42
C SER A 183 4.78 -17.78 -0.03
N ALA A 184 4.41 -16.75 -0.80
CA ALA A 184 4.81 -16.61 -2.20
C ALA A 184 6.27 -16.19 -2.32
N ILE A 185 6.69 -15.16 -1.61
CA ILE A 185 8.08 -14.66 -1.68
C ILE A 185 9.09 -15.60 -1.02
N SER A 186 8.63 -16.47 -0.10
CA SER A 186 9.49 -17.48 0.53
C SER A 186 9.65 -18.72 -0.33
N GLY A 187 8.66 -19.06 -1.17
CA GLY A 187 8.73 -20.23 -2.07
C GLY A 187 8.68 -21.58 -1.37
N GLN A 188 8.18 -21.61 -0.13
CA GLN A 188 8.16 -22.84 0.69
C GLN A 188 6.94 -23.73 0.43
N ASP A 189 5.91 -23.24 -0.27
CA ASP A 189 4.71 -24.01 -0.59
C ASP A 189 4.54 -24.18 -2.10
N GLU A 190 4.74 -25.41 -2.58
CA GLU A 190 4.56 -25.84 -3.97
C GLU A 190 3.13 -25.68 -4.49
N ARG A 191 2.13 -25.62 -3.60
CA ARG A 191 0.72 -25.49 -3.97
C ARG A 191 0.30 -24.03 -4.16
N LEU A 192 1.07 -23.08 -3.62
CA LEU A 192 0.73 -21.67 -3.69
C LEU A 192 0.84 -21.17 -5.13
N ARG A 193 -0.19 -20.44 -5.56
CA ARG A 193 -0.29 -19.91 -6.92
C ARG A 193 -0.08 -18.40 -6.95
N VAL A 194 0.52 -17.95 -8.04
CA VAL A 194 0.72 -16.54 -8.37
C VAL A 194 0.23 -16.30 -9.79
N ASP A 195 -0.28 -15.10 -10.05
CA ASP A 195 -0.37 -14.57 -11.40
C ASP A 195 1.03 -14.08 -11.82
N PHE A 196 1.50 -14.50 -12.98
CA PHE A 196 2.69 -13.98 -13.62
C PHE A 196 2.32 -13.50 -15.02
N ARG A 197 2.04 -12.20 -15.14
CA ARG A 197 1.65 -11.53 -16.40
C ARG A 197 0.44 -12.20 -17.09
N GLY A 198 -0.58 -12.58 -16.31
CA GLY A 198 -1.81 -13.20 -16.80
C GLY A 198 -1.78 -14.73 -16.85
N GLU A 199 -0.64 -15.37 -16.56
CA GLU A 199 -0.54 -16.82 -16.42
C GLU A 199 -0.51 -17.23 -14.95
N THR A 200 -1.29 -18.25 -14.57
CA THR A 200 -1.25 -18.79 -13.21
C THR A 200 -0.22 -19.91 -13.09
N ILE A 201 0.86 -19.66 -12.34
CA ILE A 201 1.93 -20.64 -12.09
C ILE A 201 2.14 -20.88 -10.59
N SER A 202 3.03 -21.81 -10.22
CA SER A 202 3.38 -22.00 -8.80
C SER A 202 4.35 -20.90 -8.33
N ALA A 203 4.28 -20.53 -7.05
CA ALA A 203 5.19 -19.54 -6.49
C ALA A 203 6.68 -19.94 -6.57
N PRO A 204 7.07 -21.22 -6.34
CA PRO A 204 8.46 -21.65 -6.54
C PRO A 204 8.93 -21.54 -7.99
N GLU A 205 8.04 -21.76 -8.96
CA GLU A 205 8.36 -21.57 -10.38
C GLU A 205 8.60 -20.09 -10.71
N ALA A 206 7.74 -19.20 -10.23
CA ALA A 206 7.94 -17.76 -10.38
C ALA A 206 9.28 -17.30 -9.78
N LEU A 207 9.62 -17.77 -8.57
CA LEU A 207 10.89 -17.45 -7.92
C LEU A 207 12.10 -17.90 -8.75
N ARG A 208 12.08 -19.13 -9.28
CA ARG A 208 13.16 -19.63 -10.17
C ARG A 208 13.32 -18.77 -11.41
N SER A 209 12.21 -18.37 -12.05
CA SER A 209 12.22 -17.48 -13.22
C SER A 209 12.77 -16.09 -12.90
N LEU A 210 12.68 -15.65 -11.64
CA LEU A 210 13.27 -14.39 -11.15
C LEU A 210 14.69 -14.55 -10.61
N GLY A 211 15.28 -15.75 -10.65
CA GLY A 211 16.62 -16.02 -10.13
C GLY A 211 16.70 -16.10 -8.60
N TYR A 212 15.57 -16.32 -7.92
CA TYR A 212 15.52 -16.48 -6.47
C TYR A 212 15.38 -17.93 -6.05
N GLU A 213 16.09 -18.28 -4.97
CA GLU A 213 15.92 -19.55 -4.27
C GLU A 213 14.83 -19.45 -3.19
N THR A 214 14.22 -20.59 -2.87
CA THR A 214 13.37 -20.76 -1.69
C THR A 214 14.16 -20.38 -0.44
N LYS A 215 13.54 -19.59 0.45
CA LYS A 215 14.20 -19.11 1.68
C LYS A 215 13.27 -19.20 2.87
N ARG A 216 13.84 -19.51 4.03
CA ARG A 216 13.15 -19.58 5.32
C ARG A 216 13.21 -18.23 6.04
N PHE A 217 12.15 -17.92 6.77
CA PHE A 217 12.08 -16.75 7.64
C PHE A 217 12.90 -16.99 8.90
N ASN A 218 13.74 -16.02 9.27
CA ASN A 218 14.44 -15.98 10.55
C ASN A 218 13.45 -15.62 11.67
N PRO A 219 13.84 -15.74 12.96
CA PRO A 219 13.03 -15.23 14.07
C PRO A 219 12.47 -13.83 13.81
N LYS A 220 11.23 -13.58 14.28
CA LYS A 220 10.42 -12.37 14.04
C LYS A 220 9.96 -12.12 12.60
N GLU A 221 10.65 -12.59 11.55
CA GLU A 221 10.38 -12.17 10.16
C GLU A 221 9.02 -12.62 9.64
N GLY A 222 8.57 -13.83 9.97
CA GLY A 222 7.22 -14.29 9.62
C GLY A 222 6.15 -13.39 10.23
N LEU A 223 6.29 -13.05 11.52
CA LEU A 223 5.39 -12.10 12.16
C LEU A 223 5.49 -10.69 11.57
N ALA A 224 6.68 -10.22 11.20
CA ALA A 224 6.87 -8.91 10.56
C ALA A 224 6.12 -8.82 9.22
N MET A 225 6.17 -9.88 8.42
CA MET A 225 5.43 -9.96 7.15
C MET A 225 3.91 -9.94 7.35
N LEU A 226 3.40 -10.67 8.34
CA LEU A 226 1.96 -10.88 8.53
C LEU A 226 1.28 -9.78 9.35
N ASN A 227 1.98 -9.20 10.33
CA ASN A 227 1.38 -8.26 11.27
C ASN A 227 1.47 -6.81 10.73
N GLY A 228 0.46 -6.43 9.97
CA GLY A 228 0.26 -5.05 9.49
C GLY A 228 -1.03 -4.91 8.71
N THR A 229 -1.46 -3.68 8.44
CA THR A 229 -2.74 -3.40 7.75
C THR A 229 -2.59 -3.22 6.24
N SER A 230 -1.53 -3.76 5.63
CA SER A 230 -1.15 -3.41 4.27
C SER A 230 -2.22 -3.76 3.22
N VAL A 231 -3.01 -4.82 3.43
CA VAL A 231 -3.99 -5.31 2.45
C VAL A 231 -5.28 -4.49 2.51
N MET A 232 -5.79 -4.24 3.73
CA MET A 232 -6.94 -3.36 3.90
C MET A 232 -6.59 -1.92 3.52
N THR A 233 -5.39 -1.43 3.86
CA THR A 233 -4.93 -0.09 3.50
C THR A 233 -4.73 0.03 1.99
N ALA A 234 -4.23 -1.00 1.31
CA ALA A 234 -4.15 -1.02 -0.15
C ALA A 234 -5.54 -0.90 -0.79
N SER A 235 -6.48 -1.73 -0.37
CA SER A 235 -7.85 -1.72 -0.89
C SER A 235 -8.53 -0.37 -0.66
N ALA A 236 -8.42 0.18 0.56
CA ALA A 236 -8.94 1.50 0.89
C ALA A 236 -8.25 2.62 0.09
N SER A 237 -6.94 2.55 -0.11
CA SER A 237 -6.18 3.56 -0.86
C SER A 237 -6.60 3.60 -2.32
N LEU A 238 -6.76 2.44 -2.96
CA LEU A 238 -7.22 2.35 -4.35
C LEU A 238 -8.68 2.82 -4.48
N ALA A 239 -9.55 2.46 -3.54
CA ALA A 239 -10.93 2.95 -3.50
C ALA A 239 -10.99 4.48 -3.32
N CYS A 240 -10.16 5.06 -2.46
CA CYS A 240 -10.04 6.51 -2.31
C CYS A 240 -9.54 7.18 -3.58
N TYR A 241 -8.56 6.58 -4.28
CA TYR A 241 -8.07 7.08 -5.57
C TYR A 241 -9.18 7.11 -6.63
N ASP A 242 -9.98 6.04 -6.72
CA ASP A 242 -11.14 6.00 -7.63
C ASP A 242 -12.22 7.01 -7.25
N LEU A 243 -12.46 7.19 -5.95
CA LEU A 243 -13.45 8.14 -5.45
C LEU A 243 -13.16 9.58 -5.88
N TYR A 244 -11.88 9.98 -6.01
CA TYR A 244 -11.55 11.31 -6.54
C TYR A 244 -12.05 11.49 -7.97
N THR A 245 -11.86 10.48 -8.83
CA THR A 245 -12.32 10.50 -10.23
C THR A 245 -13.85 10.47 -10.30
N LEU A 246 -14.48 9.58 -9.52
CA LEU A 246 -15.93 9.45 -9.48
C LEU A 246 -16.60 10.71 -8.93
N MET A 247 -16.02 11.35 -7.92
CA MET A 247 -16.51 12.61 -7.37
C MET A 247 -16.44 13.72 -8.41
N ALA A 248 -15.32 13.83 -9.14
CA ALA A 248 -15.18 14.79 -10.21
C ALA A 248 -16.23 14.56 -11.32
N ALA A 249 -16.41 13.32 -11.77
CA ALA A 249 -17.43 12.97 -12.76
C ALA A 249 -18.86 13.30 -12.26
N THR A 250 -19.15 12.96 -11.01
CA THR A 250 -20.45 13.23 -10.37
C THR A 250 -20.76 14.72 -10.39
N LEU A 251 -19.80 15.59 -10.07
CA LEU A 251 -20.01 17.03 -10.05
C LEU A 251 -20.31 17.59 -11.46
N HIS A 252 -19.63 17.09 -12.51
CA HIS A 252 -19.93 17.47 -13.90
C HIS A 252 -21.31 17.00 -14.34
N ILE A 253 -21.71 15.77 -13.99
CA ILE A 253 -23.04 15.24 -14.29
C ILE A 253 -24.12 16.11 -13.64
N HIS A 254 -23.93 16.51 -12.38
CA HIS A 254 -24.88 17.41 -11.71
C HIS A 254 -24.96 18.77 -12.39
N ALA A 255 -23.85 19.34 -12.85
CA ALA A 255 -23.86 20.59 -13.61
C ALA A 255 -24.68 20.46 -14.92
N MET A 256 -24.51 19.36 -15.66
CA MET A 256 -25.31 19.08 -16.87
C MET A 256 -26.80 18.92 -16.56
N VAL A 257 -27.15 18.24 -15.47
CA VAL A 257 -28.55 18.09 -15.02
C VAL A 257 -29.15 19.45 -14.66
N LEU A 258 -28.42 20.31 -13.95
CA LEU A 258 -28.89 21.66 -13.61
C LEU A 258 -29.15 22.52 -14.85
N GLN A 259 -28.28 22.45 -15.85
CA GLN A 259 -28.50 23.11 -17.15
C GLN A 259 -29.77 22.58 -17.84
N ALA A 260 -29.93 21.26 -17.91
CA ALA A 260 -31.10 20.63 -18.53
C ALA A 260 -32.42 21.00 -17.83
N LEU A 261 -32.37 21.23 -16.52
CA LEU A 261 -33.50 21.67 -15.71
C LEU A 261 -33.70 23.20 -15.72
N THR A 262 -32.85 23.97 -16.40
CA THR A 262 -32.84 25.45 -16.35
C THR A 262 -32.79 25.99 -14.91
N ALA A 263 -32.03 25.32 -14.04
CA ALA A 263 -31.97 25.67 -12.63
C ALA A 263 -31.18 26.96 -12.39
N SER A 264 -31.58 27.73 -11.37
CA SER A 264 -30.85 28.93 -10.96
C SER A 264 -29.46 28.58 -10.40
N ASN A 265 -28.45 29.35 -10.79
CA ASN A 265 -27.09 29.25 -10.27
C ASN A 265 -26.89 29.98 -8.93
N GLN A 266 -27.88 30.78 -8.48
CA GLN A 266 -27.81 31.61 -7.27
C GLN A 266 -27.41 30.84 -6.00
N PRO A 267 -27.89 29.59 -5.75
CA PRO A 267 -27.49 28.82 -4.58
C PRO A 267 -25.99 28.55 -4.51
N PHE A 268 -25.28 28.52 -5.65
CA PHE A 268 -23.84 28.23 -5.75
C PHE A 268 -22.97 29.48 -5.61
N HIS A 269 -23.56 30.67 -5.43
CA HIS A 269 -22.82 31.92 -5.36
C HIS A 269 -21.74 31.89 -4.24
N PRO A 270 -20.47 32.27 -4.54
CA PRO A 270 -19.35 32.13 -3.59
C PRO A 270 -19.58 32.78 -2.22
N PHE A 271 -20.30 33.91 -2.16
CA PHE A 271 -20.70 34.56 -0.91
C PHE A 271 -21.49 33.62 0.02
N LEU A 272 -22.48 32.90 -0.51
CA LEU A 272 -23.32 31.98 0.27
C LEU A 272 -22.52 30.76 0.75
N GLN A 273 -21.63 30.24 -0.11
CA GLN A 273 -20.76 29.12 0.23
C GLN A 273 -19.78 29.51 1.36
N LYS A 274 -19.18 30.70 1.26
CA LYS A 274 -18.18 31.21 2.22
C LYS A 274 -18.77 31.48 3.60
N ILE A 275 -20.03 31.95 3.69
CA ILE A 275 -20.70 32.20 4.98
C ILE A 275 -20.87 30.90 5.79
N LYS A 276 -21.19 29.77 5.14
CA LYS A 276 -21.30 28.48 5.85
C LYS A 276 -19.94 27.91 6.27
N GLY A 277 -18.88 28.20 5.52
CA GLY A 277 -17.49 27.93 5.92
C GLY A 277 -17.06 26.45 5.94
N HIS A 278 -17.92 25.50 5.55
CA HIS A 278 -17.53 24.08 5.46
C HIS A 278 -16.60 23.85 4.27
N GLN A 279 -15.39 23.34 4.54
CA GLN A 279 -14.34 23.22 3.52
C GLN A 279 -14.77 22.39 2.30
N GLY A 280 -15.43 21.25 2.49
CA GLY A 280 -15.92 20.43 1.38
C GLY A 280 -16.98 21.14 0.51
N GLN A 281 -17.76 22.03 1.11
CA GLN A 281 -18.76 22.82 0.39
C GLN A 281 -18.10 24.00 -0.36
N VAL A 282 -17.14 24.68 0.28
CA VAL A 282 -16.40 25.82 -0.31
C VAL A 282 -15.45 25.37 -1.41
N ASN A 283 -14.80 24.21 -1.25
CA ASN A 283 -13.85 23.62 -2.21
C ASN A 283 -14.52 22.96 -3.41
N ASN A 284 -15.83 23.13 -3.60
CA ASN A 284 -16.53 22.73 -4.82
C ASN A 284 -16.13 23.61 -6.02
N LYS A 285 -14.83 23.71 -6.31
CA LYS A 285 -14.25 24.35 -7.49
C LYS A 285 -14.70 23.72 -8.82
N ILE A 286 -15.49 22.65 -8.78
CA ILE A 286 -16.07 22.01 -9.96
C ILE A 286 -17.47 22.57 -10.27
N PHE A 287 -18.18 23.13 -9.28
CA PHE A 287 -19.23 24.10 -9.57
C PHE A 287 -18.59 25.48 -9.73
N ASP A 288 -17.49 25.56 -10.49
CA ASP A 288 -17.06 26.86 -10.95
C ASP A 288 -18.19 27.38 -11.83
N VAL A 289 -18.59 28.63 -11.58
CA VAL A 289 -19.79 29.24 -12.14
C VAL A 289 -19.77 29.17 -13.68
N THR A 290 -18.59 28.98 -14.28
CA THR A 290 -18.36 28.69 -15.70
C THR A 290 -19.08 27.46 -16.26
N LEU A 291 -19.31 26.39 -15.49
CA LEU A 291 -20.12 25.25 -15.93
C LEU A 291 -21.63 25.49 -15.81
N LEU A 292 -22.05 26.57 -15.15
CA LEU A 292 -23.46 26.99 -15.06
C LEU A 292 -23.70 28.35 -15.74
N ASP A 293 -22.65 29.00 -16.24
CA ASP A 293 -22.67 30.19 -17.12
C ASP A 293 -23.03 29.75 -18.53
N THR A 294 -24.18 29.11 -18.65
CA THR A 294 -24.92 29.18 -19.90
C THR A 294 -25.58 30.55 -19.92
N GLN A 295 -25.12 31.44 -20.82
CA GLN A 295 -25.91 32.59 -21.29
C GLN A 295 -27.17 32.11 -22.01
N ILE A 296 -28.03 31.38 -21.32
CA ILE A 296 -29.35 31.01 -21.79
C ILE A 296 -30.32 31.91 -21.04
N ASN A 297 -30.47 33.10 -21.63
CA ASN A 297 -31.41 34.20 -21.37
C ASN A 297 -31.15 35.10 -20.16
#